data_AF-A0A9D6J2L6-F1
#
_entry.id   AF-A0A9D6J2L6-F1
#
_cell.length_a   1.000
_cell.length_b   1.000
_cell.length_c   1.000
_cell.angle_alpha   90.00
_cell.angle_beta   90.00
_cell.angle_gamma   90.00
#
_symmetry.space_group_name_H-M   'P 1'
#
loop_
_entity.id
_entity.type
_entity.pdbx_description
1 polymer ?
#
loop_
_entity_poly.entity_id
_entity_poly.type
_entity_poly.pdbx_seq_one_letter_code
_entity_poly.pdbx_strand_id
1 'polypeptide(L)' 'MTKDPRISVAAKNFIDRFGGDAPAEAKKRVEELRHAGNVESATTWMQIYEEVKVLVERNGKTAH' A
#
# COMPACT_ATOMS: atom_id res chain seq x y z
N MET A 1 -9.68 16.35 0.25
CA MET A 1 -8.27 15.97 0.48
C MET A 1 -7.74 15.34 -0.80
N THR A 2 -6.85 16.03 -1.51
CA THR A 2 -6.16 15.49 -2.69
C THR A 2 -5.22 14.38 -2.23
N LYS A 3 -5.45 13.14 -2.68
CA LYS A 3 -4.53 12.03 -2.44
C LYS A 3 -3.17 12.37 -3.06
N ASP A 4 -2.09 12.18 -2.31
CA ASP A 4 -0.75 12.45 -2.83
C ASP A 4 -0.47 11.51 -4.02
N PRO A 5 -0.21 12.05 -5.23
CA PRO A 5 -0.05 11.24 -6.44
C PRO A 5 1.10 10.25 -6.33
N ARG A 6 2.10 10.51 -5.47
CA ARG A 6 3.24 9.61 -5.24
C ARG A 6 2.81 8.34 -4.53
N ILE A 7 1.83 8.42 -3.63
CA ILE A 7 1.27 7.26 -2.92
C ILE A 7 0.55 6.35 -3.92
N SER A 8 -0.25 6.92 -4.83
CA SER A 8 -0.92 6.14 -5.87
C SER A 8 0.07 5.49 -6.85
N VAL A 9 1.16 6.17 -7.24
CA VAL A 9 2.20 5.56 -8.09
C VAL A 9 2.93 4.44 -7.33
N ALA A 10 3.32 4.68 -6.09
CA ALA A 10 3.97 3.67 -5.26
C ALA A 10 3.07 2.44 -5.06
N ALA A 11 1.79 2.63 -4.75
CA ALA A 11 0.82 1.55 -4.58
C ALA A 11 0.65 0.73 -5.87
N LYS A 12 0.55 1.38 -7.04
CA LYS A 12 0.48 0.68 -8.33
C LYS A 12 1.72 -0.16 -8.62
N ASN A 13 2.91 0.42 -8.44
CA ASN A 13 4.17 -0.31 -8.62
C ASN A 13 4.30 -1.47 -7.62
N PHE A 14 3.77 -1.30 -6.41
CA PHE A 14 3.77 -2.34 -5.40
C PHE A 14 2.83 -3.49 -5.77
N ILE A 15 1.64 -3.19 -6.30
CA ILE A 15 0.71 -4.18 -6.83
C ILE A 15 1.29 -4.89 -8.04
N ASP A 16 1.94 -4.18 -8.95
CA ASP A 16 2.61 -4.78 -10.11
C ASP A 16 3.67 -5.81 -9.70
N ARG A 17 4.41 -5.51 -8.62
CA ARG A 17 5.46 -6.38 -8.09
C ARG A 17 4.94 -7.59 -7.31
N PHE A 18 3.90 -7.43 -6.50
CA PHE A 18 3.46 -8.44 -5.52
C PHE A 18 2.07 -9.02 -5.82
N GLY A 19 1.36 -8.52 -6.83
CA GLY A 19 0.04 -8.99 -7.24
C GLY A 19 -0.98 -8.95 -6.09
N GLY A 20 -1.66 -10.07 -5.88
CA GLY A 20 -2.67 -10.22 -4.83
C GLY A 20 -2.13 -10.15 -3.40
N ASP A 21 -0.84 -10.42 -3.20
CA ASP A 21 -0.18 -10.37 -1.88
C ASP A 21 0.31 -8.97 -1.51
N ALA A 22 0.19 -8.00 -2.43
CA ALA A 22 0.62 -6.61 -2.21
C ALA A 22 0.07 -5.97 -0.92
N PRO A 23 -1.20 -6.18 -0.49
CA PRO A 23 -1.69 -5.65 0.77
C PRO A 23 -0.98 -6.24 1.99
N ALA A 24 -0.67 -7.54 1.98
CA ALA A 24 0.01 -8.21 3.08
C ALA A 24 1.46 -7.72 3.20
N GLU A 25 2.18 -7.61 2.09
CA GLU A 25 3.57 -7.12 2.06
C GLU A 25 3.66 -5.64 2.47
N ALA A 26 2.72 -4.80 2.05
CA ALA A 26 2.69 -3.40 2.45
C ALA A 26 2.43 -3.26 3.96
N LYS A 27 1.52 -4.08 4.52
CA LYS A 27 1.24 -4.11 5.96
C LYS A 27 2.46 -4.55 6.76
N LYS A 28 3.13 -5.63 6.34
CA LYS A 28 4.37 -6.10 6.97
C LYS A 28 5.42 -4.98 7.01
N ARG A 29 5.56 -4.22 5.93
CA ARG A 29 6.51 -3.10 5.87
C ARG A 29 6.17 -1.98 6.86
N VAL A 30 4.89 -1.69 7.08
CA VAL A 30 4.45 -0.75 8.12
C VAL A 30 4.87 -1.25 9.51
N GLU A 31 4.66 -2.54 9.79
CA GLU A 31 5.00 -3.14 11.08
C GLU A 31 6.51 -3.12 11.32
N GLU A 32 7.33 -3.49 10.33
CA GLU A 32 8.79 -3.41 10.40
C GLU A 32 9.28 -1.99 10.71
N LEU A 33 8.71 -0.97 10.06
CA LEU A 33 9.10 0.43 10.26
C LEU A 33 8.67 0.96 11.64
N ARG A 34 7.48 0.56 12.12
CA ARG A 34 7.05 0.87 13.49
C ARG A 34 7.97 0.23 14.52
N HIS A 35 8.34 -1.03 14.30
CA HIS A 35 9.21 -1.77 15.21
C HIS A 35 10.64 -1.21 15.24
N ALA A 36 11.09 -0.61 14.12
CA ALA A 36 12.35 0.13 14.03
C ALA A 36 12.28 1.56 14.58
N GLY A 37 11.12 2.02 15.07
CA GLY A 37 10.92 3.38 15.56
C GLY A 37 10.85 4.45 14.46
N ASN A 38 10.80 4.06 13.18
CA ASN A 38 10.69 4.99 12.06
C ASN A 38 9.22 5.34 11.77
N VAL A 39 8.66 6.17 12.65
CA VAL A 39 7.23 6.54 12.64
C VAL A 39 6.83 7.30 11.37
N GLU A 40 7.70 8.17 10.85
CA GLU A 40 7.43 8.95 9.65
C GLU A 40 7.29 8.03 8.42
N SER A 41 8.27 7.15 8.21
CA SER A 41 8.22 6.19 7.11
C SER A 41 7.06 5.21 7.29
N ALA A 42 6.77 4.77 8.52
CA ALA A 42 5.62 3.91 8.79
C ALA A 42 4.29 4.59 8.41
N THR A 43 4.18 5.91 8.61
CA THR A 43 2.98 6.69 8.24
C THR A 43 2.82 6.74 6.72
N THR A 44 3.90 6.99 5.98
CA THR A 44 3.87 6.95 4.50
C THR A 44 3.49 5.56 4.00
N TRP A 45 4.10 4.51 4.56
CA TRP A 45 3.77 3.13 4.20
C TRP A 45 2.34 2.73 4.56
N MET A 46 1.77 3.31 5.61
CA MET A 46 0.36 3.11 5.96
C MET A 46 -0.57 3.72 4.90
N GLN A 47 -0.25 4.90 4.37
CA GLN A 47 -0.99 5.48 3.26
C GLN A 47 -0.88 4.63 1.98
N ILE A 48 0.30 4.07 1.71
CA ILE A 48 0.51 3.14 0.59
C ILE A 48 -0.32 1.87 0.79
N TYR A 49 -0.30 1.27 1.98
CA TYR A 49 -1.09 0.08 2.31
C TYR A 49 -2.60 0.29 2.08
N GLU A 50 -3.15 1.41 2.56
CA GLU A 50 -4.56 1.75 2.36
C GLU A 50 -4.91 1.89 0.87
N GLU A 51 -4.04 2.55 0.09
CA GLU A 51 -4.24 2.70 -1.35
C GLU A 51 -4.10 1.36 -2.10
N VAL A 52 -3.13 0.52 -1.73
CA VAL A 52 -2.95 -0.82 -2.28
C VAL A 52 -4.20 -1.67 -2.04
N LYS A 53 -4.74 -1.65 -0.82
CA LYS A 53 -5.95 -2.38 -0.47
C LYS A 53 -7.13 -1.95 -1.35
N VAL A 54 -7.37 -0.64 -1.46
CA VAL A 54 -8.45 -0.10 -2.31
C VAL A 54 -8.28 -0.50 -3.78
N LEU A 55 -7.06 -0.45 -4.31
CA LEU A 55 -6.78 -0.79 -5.71
C LEU A 55 -6.93 -2.30 -5.98
N VAL A 56 -6.48 -3.16 -5.07
CA VAL A 56 -6.65 -4.62 -5.18
C VAL A 56 -8.13 -5.00 -5.08
N GLU A 57 -8.86 -4.44 -4.12
CA GLU A 57 -10.31 -4.67 -3.98
C GLU A 57 -11.09 -4.19 -5.21
N ARG A 58 -10.68 -3.07 -5.81
CA ARG A 58 -11.26 -2.57 -7.07
C ARG A 58 -10.97 -3.49 -8.25
N ASN A 59 -9.72 -3.91 -8.42
CA ASN A 59 -9.33 -4.82 -9.51
C ASN A 59 -10.02 -6.19 -9.39
N GLY A 60 -10.18 -6.71 -8.17
CA GLY A 60 -10.91 -7.94 -7.91
C GLY A 60 -12.41 -7.83 -8.19
N LYS A 61 -13.02 -6.64 -8.07
CA LYS A 61 -14.45 -6.41 -8.34
C LYS A 61 -14.80 -6.29 -9.83
N THR A 62 -13.85 -5.96 -10.69
CA THR A 62 -14.05 -5.85 -12.15
C THR A 62 -14.03 -7.18 -12.91
N ALA A 63 -13.85 -8.31 -12.22
CA ALA A 63 -13.83 -9.65 -12.82
C ALA A 63 -15.22 -10.31 -12.94
N HIS A 64 -16.32 -9.54 -12.92
CA HIS A 64 -17.69 -10.07 -12.95
C HIS A 64 -18.46 -9.69 -14.21
#